data_AF-A0A965P7P9-F1
#
_entry.id   AF-A0A965P7P9-F1
#
_cell.length_a   1.000
_cell.length_b   1.000
_cell.length_c   1.000
_cell.angle_alpha   90.00
_cell.angle_beta   90.00
_cell.angle_gamma   90.00
#
_symmetry.space_group_name_H-M   'P 1'
#
loop_
_entity.id
_entity.type
_entity.pdbx_description
1 polymer ?
#
loop_
_entity_poly.entity_id
_entity_poly.type
_entity_poly.pdbx_seq_one_letter_code
_entity_poly.pdbx_strand_id
1 'polypeptide(L)' 'MNKYSIRFNKTRGQPGRGTIDHVWRVFENDKEYLFKNLNITVPVHSEKDVNEVDYNICCHGVLTIDRDTSTANIHNV' A
#
# COMPACT_ATOMS: atom_id res chain seq x y z
N MET A 1 3.23 -10.39 -12.79
CA MET A 1 3.52 -9.49 -11.65
C MET A 1 2.20 -9.03 -11.06
N ASN A 2 2.07 -9.05 -9.74
CA ASN A 2 0.85 -8.64 -9.07
C ASN A 2 0.64 -7.13 -9.24
N LYS A 3 -0.61 -6.70 -9.37
CA LYS A 3 -0.98 -5.28 -9.31
C LYS A 3 -1.12 -4.88 -7.85
N TYR A 4 -0.53 -3.75 -7.49
CA TYR A 4 -0.70 -3.12 -6.19
C TYR A 4 -1.45 -1.80 -6.36
N SER A 5 -2.45 -1.59 -5.53
CA SER A 5 -3.09 -0.27 -5.34
C SER A 5 -2.72 0.23 -3.95
N ILE A 6 -2.24 1.46 -3.85
CA ILE A 6 -1.59 1.96 -2.63
C ILE A 6 -2.14 3.33 -2.31
N ARG A 7 -2.57 3.53 -1.07
CA ARG A 7 -3.12 4.82 -0.63
C ARG A 7 -2.89 5.09 0.84
N PHE A 8 -3.05 6.35 1.21
CA PHE A 8 -2.94 6.79 2.60
C PHE A 8 -4.06 6.21 3.47
N ASN A 9 -3.69 5.76 4.67
CA ASN A 9 -4.62 5.26 5.68
C ASN A 9 -5.26 6.41 6.47
N LYS A 10 -6.34 6.97 5.92
CA LYS A 10 -7.11 8.07 6.54
C LYS A 10 -7.69 7.72 7.93
N THR A 11 -7.78 6.44 8.26
CA THR A 11 -8.35 5.94 9.53
C THR A 11 -7.33 5.20 10.40
N ARG A 12 -6.02 5.43 10.17
CA ARG A 12 -4.94 4.92 11.02
C ARG A 12 -5.21 5.19 12.52
N GLY A 13 -4.96 4.20 13.37
CA GLY A 13 -5.24 4.28 14.81
C GLY A 13 -6.67 3.90 15.22
N GLN A 14 -7.61 3.75 14.28
CA GLN A 14 -8.92 3.17 14.58
C GLN A 14 -8.84 1.63 14.72
N PRO A 15 -9.79 0.97 15.42
CA PRO A 15 -9.83 -0.49 15.53
C PRO A 15 -9.73 -1.17 14.15
N GLY A 16 -8.81 -2.13 14.02
CA GLY A 16 -8.56 -2.85 12.76
C GLY A 16 -7.81 -2.05 11.68
N ARG A 17 -7.34 -0.82 11.98
CA ARG A 17 -6.64 0.06 11.01
C ARG A 17 -5.17 0.32 11.37
N GLY A 18 -4.59 -0.57 12.17
CA GLY A 18 -3.22 -0.45 12.67
C GLY A 18 -3.07 0.68 13.70
N THR A 19 -1.83 0.91 14.14
CA THR A 19 -1.50 2.04 15.01
C THR A 19 -1.52 3.36 14.23
N ILE A 20 -1.33 4.48 14.92
CA ILE A 20 -1.19 5.81 14.29
C ILE A 20 -0.04 5.87 13.27
N ASP A 21 0.96 4.99 13.41
CA ASP A 21 2.12 4.91 12.52
C ASP A 21 1.82 4.15 11.23
N HIS A 22 0.74 3.36 11.15
CA HIS A 22 0.42 2.58 9.95
C HIS A 22 -0.26 3.45 8.90
N VAL A 23 0.54 4.30 8.26
CA VAL A 23 0.05 5.38 7.39
C VAL A 23 -0.29 4.91 5.98
N TRP A 24 0.11 3.70 5.57
CA TRP A 24 -0.11 3.17 4.23
C TRP A 24 -1.03 1.96 4.22
N ARG A 25 -1.97 1.94 3.27
CA ARG A 25 -2.78 0.78 2.89
C ARG A 25 -2.23 0.28 1.55
N VAL A 26 -1.82 -0.98 1.50
CA VAL A 26 -1.34 -1.64 0.27
C VAL A 26 -2.29 -2.77 -0.04
N PHE A 27 -2.92 -2.70 -1.21
CA PHE A 27 -3.85 -3.72 -1.71
C PHE A 27 -3.14 -4.58 -2.74
N GLU A 28 -3.15 -5.88 -2.52
CA GLU A 28 -2.72 -6.89 -3.48
C GLU A 28 -3.95 -7.71 -3.85
N ASN A 29 -4.58 -7.38 -4.98
CA ASN A 29 -5.90 -7.87 -5.33
C ASN A 29 -6.91 -7.58 -4.20
N ASP A 30 -7.53 -8.61 -3.60
CA ASP A 30 -8.53 -8.47 -2.53
C ASP A 30 -7.93 -8.41 -1.12
N LYS A 31 -6.60 -8.51 -0.99
CA LYS A 31 -5.93 -8.53 0.31
C LYS A 31 -5.38 -7.15 0.66
N GLU A 32 -5.77 -6.66 1.82
CA GLU A 32 -5.25 -5.42 2.40
C GLU A 32 -4.12 -5.70 3.39
N TYR A 33 -3.06 -4.90 3.27
CA TYR A 33 -1.97 -4.82 4.23
C TYR A 33 -1.81 -3.39 4.73
N LEU A 34 -1.39 -3.26 5.98
CA LEU A 34 -1.12 -1.98 6.63
C LEU A 34 0.37 -1.87 6.93
N PHE A 35 0.98 -0.76 6.52
CA PHE A 35 2.41 -0.53 6.67
C PHE A 35 2.69 0.84 7.26
N LYS A 36 3.79 0.93 8.01
CA LYS A 36 4.32 2.21 8.48
C LYS A 36 5.09 2.93 7.39
N ASN A 37 5.79 2.18 6.56
CA ASN A 37 6.70 2.70 5.55
C ASN A 37 6.41 2.06 4.19
N LEU A 38 6.76 2.79 3.13
CA LEU A 38 6.52 2.39 1.75
C LEU A 38 7.75 2.73 0.91
N ASN A 39 8.24 1.75 0.17
CA ASN A 39 9.33 1.90 -0.78
C ASN A 39 8.92 1.24 -2.11
N ILE A 40 8.83 2.03 -3.18
CA ILE A 40 8.43 1.58 -4.51
C ILE A 40 9.55 1.92 -5.49
N THR A 41 10.12 0.90 -6.11
CA THR A 41 11.23 1.05 -7.07
C THR A 41 10.87 0.48 -8.45
N VAL A 42 9.60 0.62 -8.81
CA VAL A 42 9.01 0.27 -10.11
C VAL A 42 8.26 1.47 -10.68
N PRO A 43 7.95 1.52 -11.99
CA PRO A 43 7.08 2.55 -12.54
C PRO A 43 5.72 2.59 -11.84
N VAL A 44 5.23 3.79 -11.59
CA VAL A 44 3.95 4.05 -10.94
C VAL A 44 3.06 4.94 -11.82
N HIS A 45 1.76 4.79 -11.66
CA HIS A 45 0.75 5.72 -12.20
C HIS A 45 -0.37 5.90 -11.18
N SER A 46 -1.21 6.92 -11.36
CA SER A 46 -2.38 7.13 -10.49
C SER A 46 -3.63 6.51 -11.10
N GLU A 47 -4.49 5.93 -10.27
CA GLU A 47 -5.85 5.54 -10.64
C GLU A 47 -6.85 6.05 -9.60
N LYS A 48 -8.06 6.39 -10.05
CA LYS A 48 -9.17 6.71 -9.15
C LYS A 48 -9.74 5.39 -8.61
N ASP A 49 -10.02 5.33 -7.32
CA ASP A 49 -10.67 4.18 -6.70
C ASP A 49 -12.13 4.05 -7.17
N VAL A 50 -12.73 2.88 -6.98
CA VAL A 50 -14.12 2.58 -7.41
C VAL A 50 -15.13 3.50 -6.71
N ASN A 51 -14.80 4.01 -5.53
CA ASN A 51 -15.62 4.99 -4.82
C ASN A 51 -15.60 6.40 -5.45
N GLU A 52 -14.80 6.61 -6.50
CA GLU A 52 -14.60 7.87 -7.22
C GLU A 52 -14.15 9.07 -6.37
N VAL A 53 -13.71 8.86 -5.14
CA VAL A 53 -13.25 9.92 -4.23
C VAL A 53 -11.76 9.76 -3.92
N ASP A 54 -11.32 8.52 -3.72
CA ASP A 54 -9.93 8.24 -3.40
C ASP A 54 -9.08 8.04 -4.65
N TYR A 55 -7.80 8.37 -4.55
CA TYR A 55 -6.79 8.04 -5.55
C TYR A 55 -5.81 7.04 -4.98
N ASN A 56 -5.37 6.11 -5.83
CA ASN A 56 -4.34 5.15 -5.55
C ASN A 56 -3.08 5.46 -6.37
N ILE A 57 -1.92 5.23 -5.77
CA ILE A 57 -0.68 4.95 -6.49
C ILE A 57 -0.77 3.48 -6.92
N CYS A 58 -0.68 3.21 -8.21
CA CYS A 58 -0.78 1.88 -8.79
C CYS A 58 0.56 1.48 -9.42
N CYS A 59 0.93 0.21 -9.27
CA CYS A 59 2.12 -0.36 -9.89
C CYS A 59 2.03 -1.88 -10.03
N HIS A 60 2.96 -2.45 -10.79
CA HIS A 60 3.14 -3.90 -10.92
C HIS A 60 4.53 -4.29 -10.42
N GLY A 61 4.63 -5.35 -9.61
CA GLY A 61 5.92 -5.82 -9.11
C GLY A 61 5.81 -7.04 -8.19
N VAL A 62 6.77 -7.16 -7.28
CA VAL A 62 6.81 -8.13 -6.18
C VAL A 62 6.88 -7.37 -4.86
N LEU A 63 6.00 -7.70 -3.92
CA LEU A 63 6.02 -7.19 -2.55
C LEU A 63 6.90 -8.08 -1.66
N THR A 64 7.89 -7.48 -1.01
CA THR A 64 8.57 -8.05 0.16
C THR A 64 8.31 -7.18 1.38
N ILE A 65 8.23 -7.82 2.54
CA ILE A 65 7.87 -7.17 3.80
C ILE A 65 9.09 -7.17 4.71
N ASP A 66 9.60 -5.97 5.02
CA ASP A 66 10.48 -5.79 6.16
C ASP A 66 9.61 -5.67 7.42
N ARG A 67 9.70 -6.68 8.28
CA ARG A 67 8.89 -6.79 9.50
C ARG A 67 9.43 -5.92 10.65
N ASP A 68 10.72 -5.61 10.65
CA ASP A 68 11.35 -4.84 11.72
C ASP A 68 10.92 -3.37 11.60
N THR A 69 10.87 -2.86 10.37
CA THR A 69 10.50 -1.47 10.09
C THR A 69 9.04 -1.30 9.64
N SER A 70 8.30 -2.40 9.43
CA SER A 70 6.96 -2.38 8.81
C SER A 70 6.98 -1.64 7.46
N THR A 71 7.93 -2.03 6.60
CA THR A 71 8.09 -1.45 5.27
C THR A 71 7.57 -2.41 4.19
N ALA A 72 6.70 -1.88 3.34
CA ALA A 72 6.37 -2.51 2.06
C ALA A 72 7.43 -2.15 1.02
N ASN A 73 8.18 -3.13 0.53
CA ASN A 73 9.16 -2.97 -0.55
C ASN A 73 8.61 -3.58 -1.85
N ILE A 74 8.24 -2.74 -2.81
CA ILE A 74 7.72 -3.16 -4.12
C ILE A 74 8.78 -2.89 -5.19
N HIS A 75 9.25 -3.97 -5.81
CA HIS A 75 10.37 -3.94 -6.76
C HIS A 75 10.12 -4.88 -7.96
N ASN A 76 10.99 -4.79 -8.98
CA ASN A 76 11.03 -5.74 -10.09
C ASN A 76 11.62 -7.08 -9.63
N VAL A 77 11.39 -8.15 -10.39
CA VAL A 77 12.12 -9.42 -10.22
C VAL A 77 13.57 -9.25 -10.67
#